data_AF-C4JBJ9-F1
#
_entry.id   AF-C4JBJ9-F1
#
_cell.length_a   1.000
_cell.length_b   1.000
_cell.length_c   1.000
_cell.angle_alpha   90.00
_cell.angle_beta   90.00
_cell.angle_gamma   90.00
#
_symmetry.space_group_name_H-M   'P 1'
#
loop_
_entity.id
_entity.type
_entity.pdbx_description
1 polymer ?
#
loop_
_entity_poly.entity_id
_entity_poly.type
_entity_poly.pdbx_seq_one_letter_code
_entity_poly.pdbx_strand_id
1 'polypeptide(L)'
;MYSYGLLYLPVSTYSLICASQLAFNAVFSYVLNAQKFTPFIFNSVILLTFSAALLGVDEDSQGTNGLSRGKYILGFALTLGASATYSLILSLMQVAFEKVIKKETFSVVLNMQIYTALVATVASLIGLFASGEWKTLEGEMHAFSSGRVSYVMTLLWTAVSWQIASVGVVGLIFVVSSLFSNVISTLALPIIPIFAVIFFHDKMDGVKIIAMLMAIWGFVSYGYQLYVSDKKARKTSVSVEENS
;
A
#
# COMPACT_ATOMS: atom_id res chain seq x y z
N MET A 1 -8.82 9.57 2.58
CA MET A 1 -9.40 8.21 2.67
C MET A 1 -8.69 7.37 3.73
N TYR A 2 -7.38 7.12 3.63
CA TYR A 2 -6.63 6.35 4.63
C TYR A 2 -6.75 6.87 6.08
N SER A 3 -6.73 8.20 6.29
CA SER A 3 -6.90 8.79 7.63
C SER A 3 -8.25 8.48 8.26
N TYR A 4 -9.33 8.50 7.47
CA TYR A 4 -10.67 8.11 7.93
C TYR A 4 -10.81 6.60 8.16
N GLY A 5 -10.07 5.78 7.39
CA GLY A 5 -9.95 4.35 7.64
C GLY A 5 -9.35 4.06 9.02
N LEU A 6 -8.21 4.67 9.32
CA LEU A 6 -7.53 4.55 10.62
C LEU A 6 -8.34 5.09 11.80
N LEU A 7 -9.22 6.07 11.56
CA LEU A 7 -10.10 6.64 12.59
C LEU A 7 -11.16 5.64 13.07
N TYR A 8 -11.64 4.77 12.19
CA TYR A 8 -12.79 3.89 12.47
C TYR A 8 -12.45 2.40 12.53
N LEU A 9 -11.24 2.01 12.12
CA LEU A 9 -10.80 0.62 12.09
C LEU A 9 -9.61 0.38 13.03
N PRO A 10 -9.57 -0.78 13.72
CA PRO A 10 -8.35 -1.24 14.36
C PRO A 10 -7.19 -1.33 13.36
N VAL A 11 -5.96 -1.05 13.80
CA VAL A 11 -4.77 -0.96 12.94
C VAL A 11 -4.52 -2.28 12.20
N SER A 12 -4.73 -3.42 12.87
CA SER A 12 -4.68 -4.76 12.29
C SER A 12 -5.68 -4.95 11.14
N THR A 13 -6.92 -4.47 11.31
CA THR A 13 -7.99 -4.61 10.32
C THR A 13 -7.72 -3.69 9.13
N TYR A 14 -7.37 -2.44 9.40
CA TYR A 14 -6.92 -1.49 8.40
C TYR A 14 -5.78 -2.05 7.56
N SER A 15 -4.73 -2.57 8.20
CA SER A 15 -3.56 -3.11 7.50
C SER A 15 -3.89 -4.33 6.64
N LEU A 16 -4.79 -5.20 7.09
CA LEU A 16 -5.20 -6.36 6.31
C LEU A 16 -6.10 -5.96 5.13
N ILE A 17 -6.96 -4.95 5.28
CA ILE A 17 -7.71 -4.39 4.13
C ILE A 17 -6.74 -3.77 3.13
N CYS A 18 -5.72 -3.03 3.59
CA CYS A 18 -4.66 -2.49 2.73
C CYS A 18 -3.92 -3.59 1.94
N ALA A 19 -3.88 -4.84 2.42
CA ALA A 19 -3.29 -5.94 1.67
C ALA A 19 -4.00 -6.22 0.34
N SER A 20 -5.31 -5.90 0.24
CA SER A 20 -6.08 -6.00 -1.01
C SER A 20 -5.52 -5.14 -2.15
N GLN A 21 -4.66 -4.15 -1.85
CA GLN A 21 -3.95 -3.38 -2.87
C GLN A 21 -3.24 -4.27 -3.89
N LEU A 22 -2.65 -5.40 -3.47
CA LEU A 22 -1.99 -6.31 -4.40
C LEU A 22 -2.98 -6.98 -5.37
N ALA A 23 -4.18 -7.31 -4.90
CA ALA A 23 -5.22 -7.86 -5.75
C ALA A 23 -5.67 -6.84 -6.80
N PHE A 24 -5.92 -5.59 -6.39
CA PHE A 24 -6.23 -4.50 -7.32
C PHE A 24 -5.10 -4.22 -8.30
N ASN A 25 -3.84 -4.23 -7.83
CA ASN A 25 -2.67 -4.01 -8.67
C ASN A 25 -2.55 -5.08 -9.76
N ALA A 26 -2.75 -6.36 -9.41
CA ALA A 26 -2.75 -7.45 -10.38
C ALA A 26 -3.84 -7.24 -11.46
N VAL A 27 -5.05 -6.87 -11.05
CA VAL A 27 -6.17 -6.61 -11.97
C VAL A 27 -5.88 -5.41 -12.87
N PHE A 28 -5.45 -4.28 -12.33
CA PHE A 28 -5.15 -3.08 -13.12
C PHE A 28 -3.96 -3.28 -14.04
N SER A 29 -2.90 -3.96 -13.62
CA SER A 29 -1.77 -4.27 -14.49
C SER A 29 -2.14 -5.25 -15.61
N TYR A 30 -3.09 -6.17 -15.40
CA TYR A 30 -3.64 -6.96 -16.51
C TYR A 30 -4.43 -6.10 -17.50
N VAL A 31 -5.31 -5.23 -17.01
CA VAL A 31 -6.17 -4.41 -17.88
C VAL A 31 -5.38 -3.32 -18.62
N LEU A 32 -4.45 -2.64 -17.94
CA LEU A 32 -3.74 -1.47 -18.47
C LEU A 32 -2.39 -1.82 -19.12
N ASN A 33 -1.65 -2.78 -18.55
CA ASN A 33 -0.33 -3.18 -19.03
C ASN A 33 -0.36 -4.50 -19.82
N ALA A 34 -1.54 -5.12 -20.02
CA ALA A 34 -1.68 -6.43 -20.67
C ALA A 34 -0.77 -7.52 -20.05
N GLN A 35 -0.46 -7.38 -18.75
CA GLN A 35 0.42 -8.29 -18.04
C GLN A 35 -0.24 -9.67 -17.91
N LYS A 36 0.43 -10.76 -18.34
CA LYS A 36 -0.18 -12.10 -18.30
C LYS A 36 -0.46 -12.54 -16.86
N PHE A 37 -1.73 -12.88 -16.59
CA PHE A 37 -2.11 -13.54 -15.34
C PHE A 37 -1.50 -14.93 -15.29
N THR A 38 -0.78 -15.21 -14.22
CA THR A 38 -0.25 -16.54 -13.92
C THR A 38 -1.08 -17.20 -12.82
N PRO A 39 -1.03 -18.54 -12.69
CA PRO A 39 -1.80 -19.24 -11.66
C PRO A 39 -1.51 -18.73 -10.24
N PHE A 40 -0.27 -18.32 -9.97
CA PHE A 40 0.13 -17.77 -8.67
C PHE A 40 -0.46 -16.38 -8.41
N ILE A 41 -0.51 -15.48 -9.41
CA ILE A 41 -1.17 -14.17 -9.26
C ILE A 41 -2.67 -14.36 -9.06
N PHE A 42 -3.29 -15.28 -9.80
CA PHE A 42 -4.70 -15.60 -9.62
C PHE A 42 -4.99 -16.12 -8.21
N ASN A 43 -4.16 -17.03 -7.70
CA ASN A 43 -4.25 -17.52 -6.32
C ASN A 43 -4.11 -16.40 -5.28
N SER A 44 -3.14 -15.50 -5.46
CA SER A 44 -2.97 -14.32 -4.60
C SER A 44 -4.18 -13.41 -4.59
N VAL A 45 -4.74 -13.10 -5.76
CA VAL A 45 -5.93 -12.25 -5.90
C VAL A 45 -7.10 -12.86 -5.14
N ILE A 46 -7.34 -14.16 -5.32
CA ILE A 46 -8.40 -14.89 -4.62
C ILE A 46 -8.21 -14.78 -3.10
N LEU A 47 -7.03 -15.15 -2.59
CA LEU A 47 -6.78 -15.19 -1.15
C LEU A 47 -6.85 -13.81 -0.49
N LEU A 48 -6.34 -12.77 -1.14
CA LEU A 48 -6.41 -11.40 -0.63
C LEU A 48 -7.83 -10.85 -0.68
N THR A 49 -8.62 -11.22 -1.70
CA THR A 49 -10.04 -10.87 -1.78
C THR A 49 -10.84 -11.55 -0.68
N PHE A 50 -10.60 -12.85 -0.45
CA PHE A 50 -11.23 -13.59 0.65
C PHE A 50 -10.80 -13.05 2.02
N SER A 51 -9.54 -12.67 2.20
CA SER A 51 -9.06 -12.01 3.42
C SER A 51 -9.82 -10.71 3.70
N ALA A 52 -9.94 -9.83 2.71
CA ALA A 52 -10.69 -8.59 2.85
C ALA A 52 -12.19 -8.84 3.08
N ALA A 53 -12.80 -9.78 2.34
CA ALA A 53 -14.21 -10.12 2.49
C ALA A 53 -14.52 -10.70 3.88
N LEU A 54 -13.65 -11.58 4.37
CA LEU A 54 -13.80 -12.19 5.69
C LEU A 54 -13.77 -11.13 6.79
N LEU A 55 -12.88 -10.13 6.68
CA LEU A 55 -12.85 -8.99 7.61
C LEU A 55 -14.07 -8.08 7.49
N GLY A 56 -14.62 -7.91 6.28
CA GLY A 56 -15.85 -7.14 6.07
C GLY A 56 -17.10 -7.82 6.65
N VAL A 57 -17.11 -9.15 6.75
CA VAL A 57 -18.21 -9.93 7.33
C VAL A 57 -18.06 -10.12 8.84
N ASP A 58 -16.85 -10.04 9.39
CA ASP A 58 -16.55 -10.11 10.84
C ASP A 58 -17.02 -8.87 11.64
N GLU A 59 -17.90 -8.05 11.07
CA GLU A 59 -18.50 -6.87 11.68
C GLU A 59 -19.21 -7.14 13.02
N ASP A 60 -19.75 -8.35 13.20
CA ASP A 60 -20.62 -8.68 14.33
C ASP A 60 -19.87 -9.18 15.58
N SER A 61 -18.60 -9.59 15.48
CA SER A 61 -17.85 -10.22 16.60
C SER A 61 -17.00 -9.24 17.42
N GLN A 62 -16.59 -8.14 16.79
CA GLN A 62 -15.71 -7.15 17.42
C GLN A 62 -16.56 -6.03 17.99
N GLY A 63 -16.85 -6.17 19.30
CA GLY A 63 -17.35 -5.08 20.14
C GLY A 63 -16.52 -3.82 19.94
N THR A 64 -16.96 -2.99 19.01
CA THR A 64 -16.29 -1.78 18.58
C THR A 64 -16.74 -0.71 19.56
N ASN A 65 -16.05 -0.59 20.70
CA ASN A 65 -16.05 0.54 21.65
C ASN A 65 -17.09 1.67 21.39
N GLY A 66 -18.39 1.38 21.44
CA GLY A 66 -19.46 2.36 21.20
C GLY A 66 -19.53 3.02 19.81
N LEU A 67 -18.88 2.50 18.77
CA LEU A 67 -18.97 3.07 17.41
C LEU A 67 -20.18 2.50 16.65
N SER A 68 -21.00 3.39 16.08
CA SER A 68 -22.12 3.01 15.21
C SER A 68 -21.63 2.19 14.02
N ARG A 69 -22.34 1.08 13.71
CA ARG A 69 -22.09 0.17 12.57
C ARG A 69 -21.75 0.88 11.26
N GLY A 70 -22.40 2.03 11.00
CA GLY A 70 -22.14 2.82 9.80
C GLY A 70 -20.72 3.38 9.70
N LYS A 71 -20.05 3.67 10.82
CA LYS A 71 -18.67 4.17 10.83
C LYS A 71 -17.66 3.08 10.48
N TYR A 72 -17.90 1.85 10.89
CA TYR A 72 -17.06 0.71 10.51
C TYR A 72 -17.16 0.44 9.00
N ILE A 73 -18.38 0.33 8.45
CA ILE A 73 -18.62 0.14 7.01
C ILE A 73 -17.94 1.26 6.21
N LEU A 74 -18.09 2.50 6.67
CA LEU A 74 -17.46 3.65 6.03
C LEU A 74 -15.93 3.55 6.08
N GLY A 75 -15.35 3.21 7.23
CA GLY A 75 -13.91 2.98 7.37
C GLY A 75 -13.40 1.86 6.47
N PHE A 76 -14.13 0.75 6.37
CA PHE A 76 -13.81 -0.38 5.49
C PHE A 76 -13.84 0.05 4.02
N ALA A 77 -14.93 0.67 3.57
CA ALA A 77 -15.09 1.12 2.19
C ALA A 77 -14.05 2.18 1.80
N LEU A 78 -13.74 3.12 2.69
CA LEU A 78 -12.71 4.14 2.46
C LEU A 78 -11.30 3.52 2.38
N THR A 79 -10.98 2.54 3.21
CA THR A 79 -9.69 1.83 3.17
C THR A 79 -9.55 0.97 1.91
N LEU A 80 -10.62 0.28 1.51
CA LEU A 80 -10.65 -0.52 0.30
C LEU A 80 -10.53 0.36 -0.96
N GLY A 81 -11.27 1.47 -1.00
CA GLY A 81 -11.19 2.46 -2.08
C GLY A 81 -9.81 3.13 -2.16
N ALA A 82 -9.20 3.43 -1.02
CA ALA A 82 -7.83 3.95 -0.96
C ALA A 82 -6.81 2.95 -1.52
N SER A 83 -6.99 1.67 -1.19
CA SER A 83 -6.14 0.57 -1.68
C SER A 83 -6.27 0.43 -3.20
N ALA A 84 -7.49 0.45 -3.74
CA ALA A 84 -7.75 0.44 -5.17
C ALA A 84 -7.12 1.67 -5.87
N THR A 85 -7.31 2.87 -5.31
CA THR A 85 -6.75 4.10 -5.89
C THR A 85 -5.23 4.07 -5.91
N TYR A 86 -4.59 3.60 -4.83
CA TYR A 86 -3.14 3.46 -4.76
C TYR A 86 -2.61 2.49 -5.82
N SER A 87 -3.24 1.32 -5.96
CA SER A 87 -2.87 0.35 -6.98
C SER A 87 -3.09 0.87 -8.40
N LEU A 88 -4.13 1.66 -8.64
CA LEU A 88 -4.35 2.30 -9.92
C LEU A 88 -3.24 3.31 -10.26
N ILE A 89 -2.81 4.12 -9.30
CA ILE A 89 -1.68 5.05 -9.46
C ILE A 89 -0.42 4.28 -9.84
N LEU A 90 -0.13 3.16 -9.17
CA LEU A 90 1.02 2.31 -9.48
C LEU A 90 0.93 1.73 -10.91
N SER A 91 -0.21 1.17 -11.31
CA SER A 91 -0.37 0.63 -12.66
C SER A 91 -0.26 1.71 -13.73
N LEU A 92 -0.80 2.92 -13.50
CA LEU A 92 -0.66 4.06 -14.42
C LEU A 92 0.79 4.55 -14.52
N MET A 93 1.52 4.58 -13.40
CA MET A 93 2.94 4.90 -13.40
C MET A 93 3.72 3.89 -14.25
N GLN A 94 3.42 2.58 -14.12
CA GLN A 94 4.01 1.54 -14.95
C GLN A 94 3.69 1.75 -16.44
N VAL A 95 2.43 2.03 -16.81
CA VAL A 95 2.05 2.35 -18.20
C VAL A 95 2.88 3.52 -18.73
N ALA A 96 3.06 4.57 -17.93
CA ALA A 96 3.81 5.75 -18.32
C ALA A 96 5.29 5.44 -18.58
N PHE A 97 5.90 4.58 -17.76
CA PHE A 97 7.27 4.11 -17.99
C PHE A 97 7.40 3.31 -19.29
N GLU A 98 6.54 2.31 -19.48
CA GLU A 98 6.61 1.40 -20.63
C GLU A 98 6.28 2.10 -21.96
N LYS A 99 5.24 2.95 -21.98
CA LYS A 99 4.73 3.52 -23.23
C LYS A 99 5.27 4.91 -23.56
N VAL A 100 5.47 5.76 -22.56
CA VAL A 100 5.80 7.19 -22.78
C VAL A 100 7.30 7.42 -22.63
N ILE A 101 7.88 7.02 -21.50
CA ILE A 101 9.26 7.34 -21.17
C ILE A 101 10.24 6.44 -21.94
N LYS A 102 9.96 5.14 -22.06
CA LYS A 102 10.80 4.13 -22.74
C LYS A 102 12.26 4.05 -22.24
N LYS A 103 12.58 4.71 -21.12
CA LYS A 103 13.88 4.79 -20.45
C LYS A 103 13.69 4.75 -18.94
N GLU A 104 14.03 3.64 -18.32
CA GLU A 104 13.95 3.46 -16.87
C GLU A 104 15.22 3.98 -16.17
N THR A 105 15.58 5.24 -16.39
CA THR A 105 16.73 5.83 -15.68
C THR A 105 16.31 6.41 -14.34
N PHE A 106 17.20 6.33 -13.35
CA PHE A 106 17.02 6.85 -11.99
C PHE A 106 16.49 8.30 -11.96
N SER A 107 17.04 9.15 -12.82
CA SER A 107 16.64 10.55 -12.92
C SER A 107 15.19 10.70 -13.37
N VAL A 108 14.69 9.82 -14.25
CA VAL A 108 13.29 9.89 -14.68
C VAL A 108 12.33 9.41 -13.59
N VAL A 109 12.70 8.37 -12.83
CA VAL A 109 11.91 7.90 -11.67
C VAL A 109 11.81 8.98 -10.61
N LEU A 110 12.92 9.63 -10.26
CA LEU A 110 12.91 10.76 -9.35
C LEU A 110 12.08 11.93 -9.88
N ASN A 111 12.21 12.27 -11.16
CA ASN A 111 11.41 13.35 -11.74
C ASN A 111 9.91 13.05 -11.67
N MET A 112 9.48 11.84 -12.05
CA MET A 112 8.08 11.41 -11.91
C MET A 112 7.60 11.51 -10.46
N GLN A 113 8.41 11.08 -9.49
CA GLN A 113 8.08 11.17 -8.07
C GLN A 113 7.96 12.63 -7.60
N ILE A 114 8.90 13.50 -7.98
CA ILE A 114 8.91 14.91 -7.60
C ILE A 114 7.70 15.64 -8.19
N TYR A 115 7.44 15.49 -9.49
CA TYR A 115 6.29 16.15 -10.15
C TYR A 115 4.96 15.65 -9.57
N THR A 116 4.82 14.35 -9.35
CA THR A 116 3.62 13.78 -8.73
C THR A 116 3.43 14.28 -7.31
N ALA A 117 4.50 14.32 -6.50
CA ALA A 117 4.46 14.85 -5.14
C ALA A 117 4.12 16.34 -5.10
N LEU A 118 4.63 17.14 -6.05
CA LEU A 118 4.32 18.56 -6.17
C LEU A 118 2.84 18.77 -6.49
N VAL A 119 2.31 18.08 -7.50
CA VAL A 119 0.88 18.14 -7.86
C VAL A 119 0.02 17.69 -6.69
N ALA A 120 0.37 16.59 -6.03
CA ALA A 120 -0.33 16.09 -4.84
C ALA A 120 -0.30 17.09 -3.68
N THR A 121 0.81 17.80 -3.47
CA THR A 121 0.93 18.84 -2.45
C THR A 121 0.00 20.01 -2.76
N VAL A 122 -0.02 20.49 -4.00
CA VAL A 122 -0.93 21.57 -4.43
C VAL A 122 -2.39 21.16 -4.26
N ALA A 123 -2.75 19.95 -4.72
CA ALA A 123 -4.11 19.42 -4.56
C ALA A 123 -4.50 19.27 -3.08
N SER A 124 -3.57 18.82 -2.23
CA SER A 124 -3.79 18.68 -0.79
C SER A 124 -3.96 20.04 -0.11
N LEU A 125 -3.19 21.06 -0.49
CA LEU A 125 -3.35 22.42 0.01
C LEU A 125 -4.72 22.99 -0.38
N ILE A 126 -5.13 22.81 -1.64
CA ILE A 126 -6.46 23.22 -2.09
C ILE A 126 -7.54 22.50 -1.26
N GLY A 127 -7.41 21.19 -1.04
CA GLY A 127 -8.32 20.41 -0.20
C GLY A 127 -8.38 20.90 1.25
N LEU A 128 -7.24 21.23 1.84
CA LEU A 128 -7.14 21.76 3.22
C LEU A 128 -7.82 23.13 3.35
N PHE A 129 -7.62 24.02 2.39
CA PHE A 129 -8.25 25.34 2.41
C PHE A 129 -9.74 25.28 2.08
N ALA A 130 -10.14 24.45 1.12
CA ALA A 130 -11.53 24.29 0.71
C ALA A 130 -12.39 23.60 1.77
N SER A 131 -11.83 22.64 2.52
CA SER A 131 -12.52 21.96 3.63
C SER A 131 -12.66 22.84 4.88
N GLY A 132 -11.84 23.90 5.00
CA GLY A 132 -11.82 24.77 6.17
C GLY A 132 -11.11 24.19 7.39
N GLU A 133 -10.55 22.97 7.29
CA GLU A 133 -9.82 22.28 8.37
C GLU A 133 -8.56 23.05 8.81
N TRP A 134 -8.04 23.95 7.97
CA TRP A 134 -6.94 24.85 8.36
C TRP A 134 -7.26 25.67 9.62
N LYS A 135 -8.54 25.95 9.90
CA LYS A 135 -8.99 26.69 11.09
C LYS A 135 -8.98 25.84 12.36
N THR A 136 -9.08 24.52 12.25
CA THR A 136 -9.10 23.61 13.40
C THR A 136 -7.71 23.11 13.79
N LEU A 137 -6.72 23.25 12.90
CA LEU A 137 -5.33 22.81 13.12
C LEU A 137 -4.71 23.34 14.42
N GLU A 138 -4.97 24.60 14.78
CA GLU A 138 -4.45 25.17 16.02
C GLU A 138 -5.05 24.47 17.25
N GLY A 139 -6.36 24.23 17.24
CA GLY A 139 -7.05 23.48 18.29
C GLY A 139 -6.56 22.05 18.42
N GLU A 140 -6.35 21.35 17.30
CA GLU A 140 -5.83 19.97 17.27
C GLU A 140 -4.42 19.89 17.87
N MET A 141 -3.56 20.83 17.52
CA MET A 141 -2.19 20.90 18.02
C MET A 141 -2.13 21.17 19.53
N HIS A 142 -3.10 21.91 20.08
CA HIS A 142 -3.26 22.11 21.52
C HIS A 142 -3.88 20.89 22.23
N ALA A 143 -4.79 20.18 21.56
CA ALA A 143 -5.43 18.98 22.08
C ALA A 143 -4.54 17.72 22.00
N PHE A 144 -3.43 17.78 21.26
CA PHE A 144 -2.48 16.67 21.16
C PHE A 144 -1.87 16.34 22.53
N SER A 145 -2.04 15.10 23.01
CA SER A 145 -1.74 14.74 24.41
C SER A 145 -0.31 15.02 24.86
N SER A 146 0.64 15.01 23.91
CA SER A 146 2.07 15.25 24.15
C SER A 146 2.51 16.68 23.79
N GLY A 147 1.57 17.57 23.48
CA GLY A 147 1.79 18.99 23.19
C GLY A 147 2.18 19.31 21.76
N ARG A 148 2.24 20.63 21.47
CA ARG A 148 2.49 21.22 20.14
C ARG A 148 3.78 20.75 19.46
N VAL A 149 4.88 20.71 20.21
CA VAL A 149 6.19 20.30 19.66
C VAL A 149 6.16 18.84 19.23
N SER A 150 5.53 17.98 20.04
CA SER A 150 5.39 16.55 19.73
C SER A 150 4.54 16.34 18.48
N TYR A 151 3.43 17.08 18.33
CA TYR A 151 2.61 17.03 17.11
C TYR A 151 3.41 17.33 15.85
N VAL A 152 4.14 18.46 15.86
CA VAL A 152 4.98 18.87 14.72
C VAL A 152 6.09 17.86 14.47
N MET A 153 6.74 17.36 15.51
CA MET A 153 7.78 16.33 15.39
C MET A 153 7.22 15.02 14.82
N THR A 154 6.03 14.58 15.21
CA THR A 154 5.39 13.38 14.66
C THR A 154 5.15 13.53 13.15
N LEU A 155 4.61 14.67 12.72
CA LEU A 155 4.39 14.95 11.29
C LEU A 155 5.71 15.00 10.50
N LEU A 156 6.72 15.69 11.04
CA LEU A 156 8.03 15.81 10.41
C LEU A 156 8.72 14.45 10.29
N TRP A 157 8.79 13.66 11.36
CA TRP A 157 9.40 12.34 11.33
C TRP A 157 8.64 11.39 10.41
N THR A 158 7.31 11.47 10.36
CA THR A 158 6.52 10.68 9.40
C THR A 158 6.89 11.02 7.95
N ALA A 159 7.00 12.31 7.63
CA ALA A 159 7.41 12.75 6.30
C ALA A 159 8.84 12.31 5.95
N VAL A 160 9.78 12.46 6.87
CA VAL A 160 11.18 12.05 6.68
C VAL A 160 11.29 10.53 6.50
N SER A 161 10.65 9.74 7.36
CA SER A 161 10.61 8.29 7.23
C SER A 161 10.03 7.84 5.89
N TRP A 162 8.96 8.49 5.43
CA TRP A 162 8.36 8.20 4.13
C TRP A 162 9.31 8.50 2.96
N GLN A 163 10.04 9.62 3.02
CA GLN A 163 11.01 9.97 1.99
C GLN A 163 12.21 9.00 1.98
N ILE A 164 12.74 8.65 3.15
CA ILE A 164 13.82 7.66 3.27
C ILE A 164 13.38 6.31 2.69
N ALA A 165 12.15 5.86 2.99
CA ALA A 165 11.61 4.63 2.42
C ALA A 165 11.50 4.71 0.89
N SER A 166 10.98 5.82 0.35
CA SER A 166 10.85 6.03 -1.10
C SER A 166 12.21 6.01 -1.80
N VAL A 167 13.20 6.75 -1.27
CA VAL A 167 14.56 6.77 -1.82
C VAL A 167 15.23 5.40 -1.68
N GLY A 168 15.00 4.70 -0.56
CA GLY A 168 15.52 3.37 -0.30
C GLY A 168 15.03 2.34 -1.32
N VAL A 169 13.73 2.34 -1.63
CA VAL A 169 13.14 1.45 -2.66
C VAL A 169 13.76 1.72 -4.03
N VAL A 170 13.88 2.99 -4.43
CA VAL A 170 14.50 3.37 -5.71
C VAL A 170 15.98 3.01 -5.73
N GLY A 171 16.70 3.22 -4.63
CA GLY A 171 18.11 2.84 -4.49
C GLY A 171 18.32 1.34 -4.61
N LEU A 172 17.42 0.52 -4.03
CA LEU A 172 17.48 -0.94 -4.12
C LEU A 172 17.31 -1.45 -5.56
N ILE A 173 16.44 -0.79 -6.34
CA ILE A 173 16.24 -1.09 -7.76
C ILE A 173 17.56 -0.92 -8.52
N PHE A 174 18.28 0.17 -8.23
CA PHE A 174 19.52 0.54 -8.91
C PHE A 174 20.73 -0.32 -8.50
N VAL A 175 20.90 -0.57 -7.20
CA VAL A 175 22.09 -1.27 -6.68
C VAL A 175 22.00 -2.78 -6.86
N VAL A 176 20.81 -3.36 -6.68
CA VAL A 176 20.64 -4.82 -6.69
C VAL A 176 19.79 -5.26 -7.87
N SER A 177 18.51 -4.87 -7.86
CA SER A 177 17.54 -5.13 -8.92
C SER A 177 16.14 -4.67 -8.53
N SER A 178 15.30 -4.45 -9.54
CA SER A 178 13.86 -4.32 -9.38
C SER A 178 13.23 -5.50 -8.64
N LEU A 179 13.73 -6.72 -8.87
CA LEU A 179 13.23 -7.92 -8.21
C LEU A 179 13.48 -7.89 -6.70
N PHE A 180 14.71 -7.63 -6.29
CA PHE A 180 15.05 -7.60 -4.87
C PHE A 180 14.28 -6.48 -4.15
N SER A 181 14.13 -5.32 -4.80
CA SER A 181 13.31 -4.21 -4.30
C SER A 181 11.86 -4.63 -4.06
N ASN A 182 11.23 -5.22 -5.07
CA ASN A 182 9.86 -5.67 -4.94
C ASN A 182 9.68 -6.78 -3.89
N VAL A 183 10.63 -7.70 -3.74
CA VAL A 183 10.58 -8.74 -2.68
C VAL A 183 10.62 -8.09 -1.30
N ILE A 184 11.56 -7.16 -1.06
CA ILE A 184 11.68 -6.45 0.22
C ILE A 184 10.41 -5.62 0.49
N SER A 185 9.89 -4.89 -0.49
CA SER A 185 8.64 -4.14 -0.37
C SER A 185 7.42 -5.04 -0.11
N THR A 186 7.37 -6.21 -0.72
CA THR A 186 6.26 -7.16 -0.53
C THR A 186 6.34 -7.82 0.84
N LEU A 187 7.53 -8.10 1.36
CA LEU A 187 7.73 -8.70 2.69
C LEU A 187 7.41 -7.73 3.83
N ALA A 188 7.52 -6.41 3.61
CA ALA A 188 7.11 -5.43 4.60
C ALA A 188 5.61 -5.49 4.92
N LEU A 189 4.76 -5.83 3.93
CA LEU A 189 3.31 -5.79 4.05
C LEU A 189 2.69 -6.81 5.04
N PRO A 190 3.07 -8.10 5.05
CA PRO A 190 2.57 -9.06 6.04
C PRO A 190 3.11 -8.84 7.46
N ILE A 191 4.18 -8.05 7.62
CA ILE A 191 4.76 -7.74 8.94
C ILE A 191 3.93 -6.67 9.67
N ILE A 192 3.25 -5.76 8.94
CA ILE A 192 2.48 -4.66 9.52
C ILE A 192 1.35 -5.14 10.45
N PRO A 193 0.50 -6.13 10.08
CA PRO A 193 -0.51 -6.67 10.99
C PRO A 193 0.08 -7.28 12.27
N ILE A 194 1.27 -7.91 12.18
CA ILE A 194 1.96 -8.50 13.34
C ILE A 194 2.40 -7.39 14.29
N PHE A 195 3.00 -6.31 13.77
CA PHE A 195 3.36 -5.15 14.58
C PHE A 195 2.14 -4.43 15.16
N ALA A 196 1.02 -4.39 14.44
CA ALA A 196 -0.23 -3.84 14.96
C ALA A 196 -0.67 -4.59 16.24
N VAL A 197 -0.57 -5.91 16.23
CA VAL A 197 -0.91 -6.73 17.40
C VAL A 197 0.07 -6.51 18.56
N ILE A 198 1.37 -6.47 18.28
CA ILE A 198 2.40 -6.33 19.33
C ILE A 198 2.38 -4.95 19.98
N PHE A 199 2.31 -3.88 19.18
CA PHE A 199 2.43 -2.50 19.69
C PHE A 199 1.10 -1.89 20.09
N PHE A 200 0.03 -2.13 19.32
CA PHE A 200 -1.30 -1.56 19.59
C PHE A 200 -2.19 -2.49 20.41
N HIS A 201 -1.72 -3.70 20.73
CA HIS A 201 -2.46 -4.68 21.52
C HIS A 201 -3.86 -4.99 20.93
N ASP A 202 -3.95 -4.96 19.60
CA ASP A 202 -5.18 -5.19 18.85
C ASP A 202 -5.75 -6.59 19.16
N LYS A 203 -7.04 -6.66 19.53
CA LYS A 203 -7.72 -7.93 19.75
C LYS A 203 -7.75 -8.74 18.46
N MET A 204 -7.17 -9.94 18.52
CA MET A 204 -7.05 -10.85 17.38
C MET A 204 -8.03 -12.02 17.54
N ASP A 205 -9.21 -11.88 16.94
CA ASP A 205 -10.22 -12.94 16.91
C ASP A 205 -9.86 -14.02 15.87
N GLY A 206 -10.49 -15.20 15.96
CA GLY A 206 -10.24 -16.32 15.06
C GLY A 206 -10.38 -15.94 13.58
N VAL A 207 -11.35 -15.08 13.27
CA VAL A 207 -11.57 -14.56 11.92
C VAL A 207 -10.41 -13.69 11.43
N LYS A 208 -9.92 -12.76 12.25
CA LYS A 208 -8.73 -11.93 11.96
C LYS A 208 -7.48 -12.79 11.74
N ILE A 209 -7.30 -13.84 12.53
CA ILE A 209 -6.17 -14.78 12.38
C ILE A 209 -6.24 -15.46 11.02
N ILE A 210 -7.42 -15.98 10.64
CA ILE A 210 -7.61 -16.64 9.34
C ILE A 210 -7.39 -15.64 8.20
N ALA A 211 -7.92 -14.41 8.31
CA ALA A 211 -7.69 -13.35 7.32
C ALA A 211 -6.19 -13.01 7.18
N MET A 212 -5.46 -12.93 8.29
CA MET A 212 -4.02 -12.68 8.29
C MET A 212 -3.25 -13.81 7.61
N LEU A 213 -3.56 -15.08 7.91
CA LEU A 213 -2.91 -16.23 7.27
C LEU A 213 -3.17 -16.27 5.75
N MET A 214 -4.40 -15.98 5.32
CA MET A 214 -4.73 -15.88 3.90
C MET A 214 -3.99 -14.71 3.23
N ALA A 215 -3.88 -13.56 3.90
CA ALA A 215 -3.12 -12.43 3.37
C ALA A 215 -1.64 -12.79 3.20
N ILE A 216 -1.01 -13.39 4.23
CA ILE A 216 0.38 -13.86 4.17
C ILE A 216 0.58 -14.84 3.01
N TRP A 217 -0.31 -15.82 2.85
CA TRP A 217 -0.23 -16.77 1.73
C TRP A 217 -0.36 -16.05 0.38
N GLY A 218 -1.30 -15.12 0.26
CA GLY A 218 -1.49 -14.31 -0.94
C GLY A 218 -0.24 -13.50 -1.29
N PHE A 219 0.39 -12.87 -0.31
CA PHE A 219 1.66 -12.15 -0.46
C PHE A 219 2.79 -13.07 -0.92
N VAL A 220 2.96 -14.23 -0.28
CA VAL A 220 4.02 -15.20 -0.62
C VAL A 220 3.84 -15.72 -2.04
N SER A 221 2.60 -16.04 -2.44
CA SER A 221 2.28 -16.50 -3.80
C SER A 221 2.61 -15.43 -4.84
N TYR A 222 2.33 -14.16 -4.54
CA TYR A 222 2.59 -13.03 -5.45
C TYR A 222 4.09 -12.77 -5.58
N GLY A 223 4.81 -12.72 -4.45
CA GLY A 223 6.26 -12.53 -4.39
C GLY A 223 7.02 -13.66 -5.09
N TYR A 224 6.58 -14.90 -4.93
CA TYR A 224 7.18 -16.05 -5.62
C TYR A 224 7.02 -15.93 -7.14
N GLN A 225 5.84 -15.55 -7.63
CA GLN A 225 5.64 -15.36 -9.07
C GLN A 225 6.56 -14.26 -9.62
N LEU A 226 6.70 -13.16 -8.88
CA LEU A 226 7.56 -12.06 -9.31
C LEU A 226 9.00 -12.52 -9.45
N TYR A 227 9.49 -13.30 -8.48
CA TYR A 227 10.80 -13.96 -8.53
C TYR A 227 10.97 -14.86 -9.75
N VAL A 228 9.99 -15.73 -10.03
CA VAL A 228 10.06 -16.64 -11.18
C VAL A 228 10.02 -15.88 -12.51
N SER A 229 9.17 -14.85 -12.61
CA SER A 229 8.98 -14.07 -13.85
C SER A 229 10.24 -13.29 -14.22
N ASP A 230 10.86 -12.62 -13.25
CA ASP A 230 12.10 -11.87 -13.46
C ASP A 230 13.28 -12.80 -13.79
N LYS A 231 13.40 -13.94 -13.10
CA LYS A 231 14.42 -14.96 -13.42
C LYS A 231 14.30 -15.47 -14.86
N LYS A 232 13.08 -15.60 -15.38
CA LYS A 232 12.83 -16.01 -16.77
C LYS A 232 13.20 -14.90 -17.77
N ALA A 233 12.91 -13.64 -17.43
CA ALA A 233 13.30 -12.49 -18.24
C ALA A 233 14.83 -12.39 -18.39
N ARG A 234 15.57 -12.50 -17.28
CA ARG A 234 17.05 -12.49 -17.28
C ARG A 234 17.68 -13.61 -18.09
N LYS A 235 17.13 -14.84 -18.01
CA LYS A 235 17.64 -15.96 -18.83
C LYS A 235 17.45 -15.71 -20.32
N THR A 236 16.33 -15.06 -20.69
CA THR A 236 16.02 -14.76 -22.08
C THR A 236 16.95 -13.68 -22.63
N SER A 237 17.25 -12.63 -21.86
CA SER A 237 18.19 -11.58 -22.29
C SER A 237 19.61 -12.12 -22.51
N VAL A 238 20.11 -12.95 -21.60
CA VAL A 238 21.44 -13.58 -21.75
C VAL A 238 21.51 -14.49 -22.98
N SER A 239 20.48 -15.28 -23.24
CA SER A 239 20.45 -16.16 -24.43
C SER A 239 20.34 -15.42 -25.77
N VAL A 240 19.86 -14.16 -25.75
CA VAL A 240 19.80 -13.31 -26.96
C VAL A 240 21.14 -12.63 -27.20
N GLU A 241 21.86 -12.23 -26.15
CA GLU A 241 23.24 -11.72 -26.26
C GLU A 241 24.26 -12.80 -26.67
N GLU A 242 24.08 -14.06 -26.26
CA GLU A 242 24.95 -15.17 -26.70
C GLU A 242 24.71 -15.61 -28.15
N ASN A 243 23.55 -15.31 -28.73
CA ASN A 243 23.16 -15.70 -30.09
C ASN A 243 23.18 -14.53 -31.10
N SER A 244 23.66 -13.35 -30.70
CA SER A 244 23.78 -12.15 -31.56
C SER A 244 25.23 -11.77 -31.82
#